data_AF-A0A3M1G8L9-F1
#
_entry.id   AF-A0A3M1G8L9-F1
#
_cell.length_a   1.000
_cell.length_b   1.000
_cell.length_c   1.000
_cell.angle_alpha   90.00
_cell.angle_beta   90.00
_cell.angle_gamma   90.00
#
_symmetry.space_group_name_H-M   'P 1'
#
loop_
_entity.id
_entity.type
_entity.pdbx_description
1 polymer ?
#
loop_
_entity_poly.entity_id
_entity_poly.type
_entity_poly.pdbx_seq_one_letter_code
_entity_poly.pdbx_strand_id
1 'polypeptide(L)'
;KGEPIHPLLWRLLPAHMEFLLLGWTLQLAMGVAFWILPRFKTERGNVKLAWAAFVLLNLGVWLVGVGPILALPTWTTALGRFAELSAAVAFALHAWPRVKPLSV
;
A
#
# COMPACT_ATOMS: atom_id res chain seq x y z
N LYS A 1 2.36 21.68 -29.86
CA LYS A 1 1.09 21.10 -30.37
C LYS A 1 1.09 19.65 -29.94
N GLY A 2 0.10 19.24 -29.13
CA GLY A 2 0.02 17.87 -28.64
C GLY A 2 -0.49 16.97 -29.75
N GLU A 3 0.29 15.95 -30.11
CA GLU A 3 -0.20 14.83 -30.89
C GLU A 3 -1.40 14.22 -30.15
N PRO A 4 -2.54 13.97 -30.82
CA PRO A 4 -3.71 13.39 -30.18
C PRO A 4 -3.36 12.01 -29.62
N ILE A 5 -3.30 11.93 -28.30
CA ILE A 5 -3.07 10.68 -27.57
C ILE A 5 -4.32 9.81 -27.72
N HIS A 6 -4.14 8.54 -28.06
CA HIS A 6 -5.25 7.61 -28.27
C HIS A 6 -6.19 7.59 -27.04
N PRO A 7 -7.52 7.77 -27.19
CA PRO A 7 -8.46 7.93 -26.06
C PRO A 7 -8.40 6.78 -25.04
N LEU A 8 -8.06 5.57 -25.47
CA LEU A 8 -7.88 4.41 -24.58
C LEU A 8 -6.76 4.60 -23.54
N LEU A 9 -5.75 5.43 -23.79
CA LEU A 9 -4.67 5.67 -22.83
C LEU A 9 -5.18 6.37 -21.56
N TRP A 10 -6.24 7.18 -21.66
CA TRP A 10 -6.87 7.79 -20.49
C TRP A 10 -7.51 6.76 -19.55
N ARG A 11 -7.82 5.54 -20.02
CA ARG A 11 -8.30 4.45 -19.17
C ARG A 11 -7.22 3.89 -18.25
N LEU A 12 -5.94 4.11 -18.57
CA LEU A 12 -4.81 3.69 -17.73
C LEU A 12 -4.50 4.70 -16.62
N LEU A 13 -5.05 5.91 -16.69
CA LEU A 13 -4.77 6.96 -15.71
C LEU A 13 -5.12 6.55 -14.26
N PRO A 14 -6.29 5.94 -13.97
CA PRO A 14 -6.60 5.49 -12.62
C PRO A 14 -5.62 4.43 -12.12
N ALA A 15 -5.23 3.48 -12.98
CA ALA A 15 -4.24 2.46 -12.64
C ALA A 15 -2.87 3.10 -12.37
N HIS A 16 -2.44 4.05 -13.19
CA HIS A 16 -1.19 4.79 -12.96
C HIS A 16 -1.18 5.48 -11.59
N MET A 17 -2.27 6.20 -11.25
CA MET A 17 -2.41 6.84 -9.94
C MET A 17 -2.32 5.83 -8.79
N GLU A 18 -2.99 4.69 -8.93
CA GLU A 18 -3.00 3.62 -7.94
C GLU A 18 -1.59 3.07 -7.67
N PHE A 19 -0.89 2.67 -8.73
CA PHE A 19 0.46 2.13 -8.64
C PHE A 19 1.47 3.17 -8.15
N LEU A 20 1.33 4.44 -8.55
CA LEU A 20 2.26 5.50 -8.16
C LEU A 20 2.05 5.92 -6.70
N LEU A 21 0.81 6.16 -6.28
CA LEU A 21 0.50 6.69 -4.95
C LEU A 21 0.53 5.60 -3.89
N LEU A 22 -0.18 4.49 -4.11
CA LEU A 22 -0.27 3.41 -3.12
C LEU A 22 0.84 2.38 -3.30
N GLY A 23 1.04 1.90 -4.54
CA GLY A 23 2.05 0.88 -4.82
C GLY A 23 3.48 1.36 -4.57
N TRP A 24 3.82 2.57 -5.00
CA TRP A 24 5.17 3.10 -4.88
C TRP A 24 5.34 4.04 -3.68
N THR A 25 4.58 5.14 -3.61
CA THR A 25 4.81 6.20 -2.61
C THR A 25 4.53 5.72 -1.19
N LEU A 26 3.35 5.13 -0.96
CA LEU A 26 2.98 4.62 0.37
C LEU A 26 3.89 3.46 0.80
N GLN A 27 4.19 2.53 -0.11
CA GLN A 27 5.11 1.43 0.17
C GLN A 27 6.52 1.92 0.53
N LEU A 28 7.04 2.92 -0.19
CA LEU A 28 8.31 3.55 0.14
C LEU A 28 8.25 4.20 1.52
N ALA A 29 7.18 4.94 1.84
CA ALA A 29 6.99 5.54 3.15
C ALA A 29 6.98 4.49 4.28
N MET A 30 6.29 3.37 4.08
CA MET A 30 6.29 2.23 5.02
C MET A 30 7.68 1.60 5.15
N GLY A 31 8.40 1.43 4.03
CA GLY A 31 9.77 0.91 4.03
C GLY A 31 10.72 1.83 4.79
N VAL A 32 10.68 3.13 4.52
CA VAL A 32 11.47 4.14 5.26
C VAL A 32 11.11 4.11 6.75
N ALA A 33 9.82 4.12 7.09
CA ALA A 33 9.35 4.05 8.47
C ALA A 33 9.86 2.79 9.19
N PHE A 34 9.83 1.63 8.53
CA PHE A 34 10.34 0.37 9.09
C PHE A 34 11.81 0.50 9.53
N TRP A 35 12.63 1.19 8.74
CA TRP A 35 14.06 1.37 8.98
C TRP A 35 14.41 2.53 9.92
N ILE A 36 13.74 3.67 9.82
CA ILE A 36 14.07 4.90 10.57
C ILE A 36 13.49 4.89 11.99
N LEU A 37 12.39 4.17 12.23
CA LEU A 37 11.78 4.13 13.56
C LEU A 37 12.76 3.54 14.59
N PRO A 38 12.75 4.04 15.83
CA PRO A 38 13.68 3.59 16.87
C PRO A 38 13.48 2.10 17.23
N ARG A 39 14.56 1.49 17.69
CA ARG A 39 14.65 0.06 18.06
C ARG A 39 14.64 -0.06 19.59
N PHE A 40 13.48 0.10 20.21
CA PHE A 40 13.34 -0.01 21.66
C PHE A 40 13.22 -1.49 22.08
N LYS A 41 14.15 -1.99 22.91
CA LYS A 41 14.20 -3.33 23.57
C LYS A 41 14.22 -4.57 22.65
N THR A 42 13.41 -4.60 21.58
CA THR A 42 13.43 -5.63 20.53
C THR A 42 13.92 -5.00 19.24
N GLU A 43 14.72 -5.71 18.44
CA GLU A 43 15.38 -5.10 17.27
C GLU A 43 14.40 -4.41 16.31
N ARG A 44 13.19 -4.95 16.09
CA ARG A 44 12.18 -4.39 15.17
C ARG A 44 10.70 -4.68 15.53
N GLY A 45 10.38 -5.17 16.74
CA GLY A 45 9.02 -5.60 17.07
C GLY A 45 8.53 -6.79 16.22
N ASN A 46 7.22 -6.93 16.03
CA ASN A 46 6.64 -8.04 15.26
C ASN A 46 6.77 -7.80 13.74
N VAL A 47 7.82 -8.36 13.14
CA VAL A 47 8.11 -8.25 11.70
C VAL A 47 7.05 -8.92 10.82
N LYS A 48 6.27 -9.87 11.35
CA LYS A 48 5.19 -10.53 10.59
C LYS A 48 4.12 -9.54 10.16
N LEU A 49 3.80 -8.54 10.99
CA LEU A 49 2.83 -7.49 10.66
C LEU A 49 3.33 -6.57 9.55
N ALA A 50 4.64 -6.28 9.51
CA ALA A 50 5.24 -5.48 8.45
C ALA A 50 5.20 -6.23 7.10
N TRP A 51 5.50 -7.53 7.09
CA TRP A 51 5.35 -8.38 5.91
C TRP A 51 3.90 -8.53 5.47
N ALA A 52 2.97 -8.74 6.42
CA ALA A 52 1.55 -8.81 6.11
C ALA A 52 1.06 -7.52 5.45
N ALA A 53 1.49 -6.36 5.97
CA ALA A 53 1.17 -5.07 5.37
C ALA A 53 1.74 -4.93 3.95
N PHE A 54 3.00 -5.34 3.73
CA PHE A 54 3.60 -5.34 2.39
C PHE A 54 2.83 -6.20 1.39
N VAL A 55 2.49 -7.45 1.76
CA VAL A 55 1.76 -8.37 0.89
C VAL A 55 0.34 -7.84 0.61
N LEU A 56 -0.38 -7.41 1.64
CA LEU A 56 -1.74 -6.89 1.52
C LEU A 56 -1.79 -5.63 0.65
N LEU A 57 -0.83 -4.72 0.80
CA LEU A 57 -0.77 -3.50 0.00
C LEU A 57 -0.56 -3.82 -1.48
N ASN A 58 0.39 -4.72 -1.79
CA ASN A 58 0.65 -5.12 -3.17
C ASN A 58 -0.55 -5.82 -3.79
N LEU A 59 -1.16 -6.79 -3.08
CA LEU A 59 -2.36 -7.46 -3.56
C LEU A 59 -3.52 -6.47 -3.80
N GLY A 60 -3.70 -5.51 -2.89
CA GLY A 60 -4.68 -4.45 -3.03
C GLY A 60 -4.48 -3.61 -4.29
N VAL A 61 -3.27 -3.09 -4.48
CA VAL A 61 -2.89 -2.27 -5.65
C VAL A 61 -3.07 -3.04 -6.96
N TRP A 62 -2.70 -4.33 -7.00
CA TRP A 62 -2.93 -5.17 -8.17
C TRP A 62 -4.43 -5.35 -8.46
N LEU A 63 -5.24 -5.65 -7.44
CA LEU A 63 -6.68 -5.85 -7.60
C LEU A 63 -7.40 -4.58 -8.05
N VAL A 64 -7.03 -3.42 -7.48
CA VAL A 64 -7.65 -2.13 -7.82
C VAL A 64 -7.13 -1.58 -9.15
N GLY A 65 -5.82 -1.63 -9.38
CA GLY A 65 -5.20 -1.05 -10.57
C GLY A 65 -5.44 -1.87 -11.84
N VAL A 66 -5.42 -3.20 -11.74
CA VAL A 66 -5.53 -4.09 -12.91
C VAL A 66 -6.93 -4.66 -13.09
N GLY A 67 -7.71 -4.82 -12.02
CA GLY A 67 -9.07 -5.36 -12.10
C GLY A 67 -9.97 -4.68 -13.15
N PRO A 68 -10.06 -3.34 -13.18
CA PRO A 68 -10.83 -2.62 -14.19
C PRO A 68 -10.29 -2.80 -15.62
N ILE A 69 -8.98 -2.93 -15.79
CA ILE A 69 -8.35 -3.14 -17.10
C ILE A 69 -8.72 -4.50 -17.67
N LEU A 70 -8.76 -5.52 -16.82
CA LEU A 70 -9.16 -6.89 -17.18
C LEU A 70 -10.68 -7.11 -17.16
N ALA A 71 -11.47 -6.04 -16.96
CA ALA A 71 -12.92 -6.11 -16.82
C ALA A 71 -13.39 -7.13 -15.75
N LEU A 72 -12.64 -7.23 -14.64
CA LEU A 72 -13.03 -8.07 -13.51
C LEU A 72 -14.30 -7.53 -12.83
N PRO A 73 -15.04 -8.38 -12.09
CA PRO A 73 -16.22 -7.95 -11.35
C PRO A 73 -15.92 -6.83 -10.35
N THR A 74 -16.86 -5.91 -10.14
CA THR A 74 -16.67 -4.74 -9.26
C THR A 74 -16.30 -5.07 -7.81
N TRP A 75 -16.66 -6.27 -7.33
CA TRP A 75 -16.26 -6.74 -6.00
C TRP A 75 -14.75 -6.96 -5.85
N THR A 76 -13.99 -7.17 -6.94
CA THR A 76 -12.53 -7.30 -6.88
C THR A 76 -11.87 -6.01 -6.44
N THR A 77 -12.39 -4.86 -6.91
CA THR A 77 -11.93 -3.54 -6.47
C THR A 77 -12.24 -3.32 -4.99
N ALA A 78 -13.44 -3.72 -4.53
CA ALA A 78 -13.80 -3.62 -3.11
C ALA A 78 -12.88 -4.47 -2.23
N LEU A 79 -12.58 -5.71 -2.67
CA LEU A 79 -11.63 -6.59 -2.00
C LEU A 79 -10.22 -5.97 -1.96
N GLY A 80 -9.78 -5.36 -3.07
CA GLY A 80 -8.49 -4.68 -3.14
C GLY A 80 -8.39 -3.50 -2.17
N ARG A 81 -9.42 -2.64 -2.11
CA ARG A 81 -9.50 -1.54 -1.13
C ARG A 81 -9.49 -2.04 0.32
N PHE A 82 -10.18 -3.15 0.59
CA PHE A 82 -10.15 -3.77 1.92
C PHE A 82 -8.75 -4.30 2.27
N ALA A 83 -8.02 -4.87 1.30
CA ALA A 83 -6.64 -5.29 1.48
C ALA A 83 -5.71 -4.10 1.77
N GLU A 84 -5.83 -2.99 1.05
CA GLU A 84 -5.04 -1.76 1.30
C GLU A 84 -5.31 -1.18 2.68
N LEU A 85 -6.58 -1.12 3.09
CA LEU A 85 -6.94 -0.66 4.44
C LEU A 85 -6.36 -1.59 5.50
N SER A 86 -6.44 -2.90 5.28
CA SER A 86 -5.86 -3.90 6.19
C SER A 86 -4.34 -3.80 6.26
N ALA A 87 -3.67 -3.45 5.16
CA ALA A 87 -2.24 -3.19 5.13
C ALA A 87 -1.86 -1.97 5.99
N ALA A 88 -2.60 -0.86 5.83
CA ALA A 88 -2.39 0.34 6.63
C ALA A 88 -2.59 0.06 8.13
N VAL A 89 -3.63 -0.68 8.50
CA VAL A 89 -3.89 -1.10 9.88
C VAL A 89 -2.79 -2.01 10.41
N ALA A 90 -2.39 -3.04 9.65
CA ALA A 90 -1.32 -3.96 10.06
C ALA A 90 0.01 -3.23 10.29
N PHE A 91 0.35 -2.27 9.43
CA PHE A 91 1.56 -1.47 9.58
C PHE A 91 1.46 -0.48 10.74
N ALA A 92 0.29 0.14 10.95
CA ALA A 92 0.06 1.00 12.11
C ALA A 92 0.25 0.20 13.41
N LEU A 93 -0.31 -1.01 13.50
CA LEU A 93 -0.11 -1.90 14.66
C LEU A 93 1.36 -2.30 14.86
N HIS A 94 2.13 -2.46 13.79
CA HIS A 94 3.57 -2.69 13.85
C HIS A 94 4.35 -1.44 14.33
N ALA A 95 4.03 -0.27 13.80
CA ALA A 95 4.77 0.97 14.01
C ALA A 95 4.42 1.66 15.33
N TRP A 96 3.17 1.58 15.79
CA TRP A 96 2.65 2.30 16.95
C TRP A 96 3.43 2.05 18.25
N PRO A 97 3.83 0.81 18.62
CA PRO A 97 4.66 0.58 19.79
C PRO A 97 6.06 1.20 19.70
N ARG A 98 6.56 1.50 18.49
CA ARG A 98 7.87 2.11 18.26
C ARG A 98 7.82 3.64 18.32
N VAL A 99 6.63 4.24 18.21
CA VAL A 99 6.44 5.70 18.33
C VAL A 99 6.06 6.10 19.75
N LYS A 100 5.35 5.25 20.49
CA LYS A 100 5.03 5.56 21.89
C LYS A 100 6.31 5.62 22.74
N PRO A 101 6.48 6.66 23.56
CA PRO A 101 7.51 6.64 24.59
C PRO A 101 7.27 5.45 25.52
N LEU A 102 8.35 4.81 25.97
CA LEU A 102 8.31 3.84 27.06
C LEU A 102 7.60 4.54 28.23
N SER A 103 6.35 4.19 28.51
CA SER A 103 5.72 4.57 29.78
C SER A 103 6.57 3.92 30.86
N VAL A 104 7.35 4.75 31.56
CA VAL A 104 8.10 4.39 32.76
C VAL A 104 7.15 3.82 33.80
#